data_AF-A0A3R6JVV8-F1
#
_entry.id   AF-A0A3R6JVV8-F1
#
_cell.length_a   1.000
_cell.length_b   1.000
_cell.length_c   1.000
_cell.angle_alpha   90.00
_cell.angle_beta   90.00
_cell.angle_gamma   90.00
#
_symmetry.space_group_name_H-M   'P 1'
#
loop_
_entity.id
_entity.type
_entity.pdbx_description
1 polymer ?
#
loop_
_entity_poly.entity_id
_entity_poly.type
_entity_poly.pdbx_seq_one_letter_code
_entity_poly.pdbx_strand_id
1 'polypeptide(L)'
;MKKQKNYRKVAAVGRYFAMAFAVVLLCMISQSISTIHADAKVTFDITADGVLKGIDGTAAVIKVPDGVKEIDGYAFSGNKTIEQIILPDSVQKLPHSCFAECSNLAVINMPNSIKEIGDWAFHGCSSLQMIDLSKTKI
;
A
#
# COMPACT_ATOMS: atom_id res chain seq x y z
N MET A 1 -2.52 30.52 60.01
CA MET A 1 -1.44 30.46 59.00
C MET A 1 -2.00 29.88 57.70
N LYS A 2 -2.08 30.72 56.66
CA LYS A 2 -2.66 30.41 55.34
C LYS A 2 -1.64 29.68 54.46
N LYS A 3 -1.66 28.34 54.38
CA LYS A 3 -0.96 27.58 53.32
C LYS A 3 -1.63 26.22 53.08
N GLN A 4 -2.77 26.18 52.38
CA GLN A 4 -3.34 24.88 51.98
C GLN A 4 -4.23 24.89 50.71
N LYS A 5 -4.09 25.88 49.82
CA LYS A 5 -4.94 25.95 48.59
C LYS A 5 -4.21 25.90 47.23
N ASN A 6 -2.87 25.83 47.16
CA ASN A 6 -2.15 25.93 45.88
C ASN A 6 -1.39 24.69 45.38
N TYR A 7 -1.50 23.51 46.00
CA TYR A 7 -0.74 22.31 45.57
C TYR A 7 -1.55 21.22 44.84
N ARG A 8 -2.88 21.38 44.68
CA ARG A 8 -3.73 20.34 44.04
C ARG A 8 -3.87 20.45 42.53
N LYS A 9 -3.30 21.47 41.86
CA LYS A 9 -3.41 21.61 40.39
C LYS A 9 -2.14 21.26 39.61
N VAL A 10 -0.98 21.03 40.25
CA VAL A 10 0.29 20.80 39.53
C VAL A 10 0.75 19.34 39.51
N ALA A 11 0.09 18.44 40.24
CA ALA A 11 0.49 17.02 40.32
C ALA A 11 -0.10 16.11 39.21
N ALA A 12 -1.10 16.59 38.46
CA ALA A 12 -1.72 15.81 37.40
C ALA A 12 -0.91 15.87 36.08
N VAL A 13 -0.32 17.03 35.76
CA VAL A 13 0.39 17.24 34.48
C VAL A 13 1.69 16.43 34.40
N GLY A 14 2.38 16.19 35.52
CA GLY A 14 3.63 15.43 35.56
C GLY A 14 3.46 13.91 35.43
N ARG A 15 2.30 13.34 35.81
CA ARG A 15 2.05 11.88 35.67
C ARG A 15 1.64 11.50 34.25
N TYR A 16 0.90 12.36 33.56
CA TYR A 16 0.61 12.17 32.14
C TYR A 16 1.87 12.26 31.28
N PHE A 17 2.84 13.10 31.63
CA PHE A 17 4.11 13.21 30.89
C PHE A 17 4.98 11.95 31.04
N ALA A 18 5.03 11.35 32.23
CA ALA A 18 5.78 10.11 32.48
C ALA A 18 5.10 8.87 31.87
N MET A 19 3.77 8.76 31.93
CA MET A 19 3.03 7.69 31.25
C MET A 19 3.05 7.84 29.73
N ALA A 20 3.00 9.06 29.20
CA ALA A 20 3.11 9.31 27.76
C ALA A 20 4.49 8.91 27.22
N PHE A 21 5.58 9.17 27.96
CA PHE A 21 6.92 8.74 27.54
C PHE A 21 7.08 7.20 27.53
N ALA A 22 6.49 6.50 28.50
CA ALA A 22 6.50 5.03 28.54
C ALA A 22 5.63 4.39 27.44
N VAL A 23 4.45 4.96 27.14
CA VAL A 23 3.59 4.50 26.04
C VAL A 23 4.23 4.82 24.68
N VAL A 24 4.86 5.99 24.53
CA VAL A 24 5.62 6.33 23.31
C VAL A 24 6.84 5.43 23.17
N LEU A 25 7.59 5.12 24.23
CA LEU A 25 8.72 4.17 24.14
C LEU A 25 8.25 2.74 23.81
N LEU A 26 7.16 2.25 24.39
CA LEU A 26 6.59 0.94 24.01
C LEU A 26 6.02 0.94 22.59
N CYS A 27 5.47 2.07 22.13
CA CYS A 27 5.00 2.23 20.75
C CYS A 27 6.18 2.36 19.76
N MET A 28 7.27 3.01 20.15
CA MET A 28 8.50 3.14 19.36
C MET A 28 9.23 1.80 19.25
N ILE A 29 9.20 0.96 20.30
CA ILE A 29 9.73 -0.41 20.23
C ILE A 29 8.81 -1.29 19.36
N SER A 30 7.48 -1.11 19.41
CA SER A 30 6.54 -1.80 18.52
C SER A 30 6.71 -1.39 17.04
N GLN A 31 6.84 -0.09 16.76
CA GLN A 31 7.11 0.43 15.42
C GLN A 31 8.51 0.03 14.91
N SER A 32 9.47 -0.20 15.81
CA SER A 32 10.83 -0.63 15.47
C SER A 32 11.03 -2.16 15.43
N ILE A 33 10.05 -2.97 15.85
CA ILE A 33 10.08 -4.46 15.74
C ILE A 33 9.42 -4.96 14.44
N SER A 34 8.87 -4.06 13.63
CA SER A 34 8.51 -4.43 12.26
C SER A 34 9.79 -4.59 11.44
N THR A 35 10.11 -5.82 11.05
CA THR A 35 11.11 -6.25 10.04
C THR A 35 12.57 -6.45 10.47
N ILE A 36 12.80 -7.45 11.31
CA ILE A 36 13.91 -8.40 11.06
C ILE A 36 13.31 -9.66 10.46
N HIS A 37 12.84 -9.54 9.22
CA HIS A 37 12.73 -10.65 8.31
C HIS A 37 13.55 -10.23 7.10
N ALA A 38 14.36 -11.13 6.56
CA ALA A 38 14.98 -10.95 5.26
C ALA A 38 13.89 -11.05 4.18
N ASP A 39 12.92 -10.15 4.23
CA ASP A 39 11.91 -10.00 3.20
C ASP A 39 12.60 -9.26 2.07
N ALA A 40 12.64 -9.85 0.89
CA ALA A 40 12.96 -9.12 -0.33
C ALA A 40 12.02 -7.90 -0.38
N LYS A 41 12.53 -6.73 0.02
CA LYS A 41 11.71 -5.55 0.21
C LYS A 41 11.34 -5.05 -1.17
N VAL A 42 10.11 -5.33 -1.58
CA VAL A 42 9.54 -4.68 -2.76
C VAL A 42 9.53 -3.18 -2.49
N THR A 43 10.11 -2.42 -3.40
CA THR A 43 10.02 -0.96 -3.40
C THR A 43 9.15 -0.51 -4.57
N PHE A 44 8.50 0.63 -4.39
CA PHE A 44 7.57 1.19 -5.36
C PHE A 44 8.12 2.52 -5.87
N ASP A 45 8.24 2.67 -7.18
CA ASP A 45 8.55 3.94 -7.80
C ASP A 45 7.24 4.72 -8.03
N ILE A 46 6.94 5.64 -7.11
CA ILE A 46 5.70 6.42 -7.11
C ILE A 46 6.04 7.90 -7.21
N THR A 47 5.48 8.55 -8.22
CA THR A 47 5.63 10.00 -8.42
C THR A 47 4.79 10.79 -7.42
N ALA A 48 5.13 12.08 -7.23
CA ALA A 48 4.43 12.95 -6.26
C ALA A 48 2.93 13.15 -6.56
N ASP A 49 2.52 13.00 -7.82
CA ASP A 49 1.12 13.06 -8.26
C ASP A 49 0.35 11.74 -8.06
N GLY A 50 1.04 10.67 -7.67
CA GLY A 50 0.46 9.38 -7.32
C GLY A 50 0.42 8.37 -8.47
N VAL A 51 1.38 8.44 -9.40
CA VAL A 51 1.52 7.46 -10.49
C VAL A 51 2.56 6.41 -10.10
N LEU A 52 2.18 5.14 -10.13
CA LEU A 52 3.12 4.02 -9.92
C LEU A 52 3.83 3.70 -11.24
N LYS A 53 5.12 4.02 -11.33
CA LYS A 53 5.97 3.78 -12.51
C LYS A 53 6.50 2.36 -12.59
N GLY A 54 6.61 1.68 -11.45
CA GLY A 54 7.03 0.30 -11.39
C GLY A 54 7.38 -0.14 -9.99
N ILE A 55 7.87 -1.38 -9.89
CA ILE A 55 8.38 -1.95 -8.66
C ILE A 55 9.82 -2.44 -8.84
N ASP A 56 10.60 -2.41 -7.78
CA ASP A 56 11.87 -3.14 -7.69
C ASP A 56 11.78 -4.21 -6.60
N GLY A 57 12.44 -5.34 -6.84
CA GLY A 57 12.32 -6.55 -6.03
C GLY A 57 11.30 -7.56 -6.57
N THR A 58 11.09 -8.62 -5.80
CA THR A 58 10.32 -9.80 -6.24
C THR A 58 9.42 -10.28 -5.11
N ALA A 59 8.13 -10.40 -5.39
CA ALA A 59 7.15 -11.03 -4.51
C ALA A 59 6.02 -11.65 -5.32
N ALA A 60 5.42 -12.72 -4.79
CA ALA A 60 4.24 -13.35 -5.37
C ALA A 60 2.97 -12.50 -5.21
N VAL A 61 2.88 -11.76 -4.10
CA VAL A 61 1.73 -10.89 -3.80
C VAL A 61 2.19 -9.45 -3.72
N ILE A 62 1.63 -8.60 -4.57
CA ILE A 62 1.87 -7.15 -4.55
C ILE A 62 0.63 -6.43 -4.02
N LYS A 63 0.85 -5.68 -2.94
CA LYS A 63 -0.13 -4.74 -2.40
C LYS A 63 0.31 -3.34 -2.83
N VAL A 64 -0.39 -2.77 -3.80
CA VAL A 64 -0.12 -1.40 -4.23
C VAL A 64 -0.51 -0.46 -3.08
N PRO A 65 0.35 0.46 -2.66
CA PRO A 65 0.09 1.31 -1.50
C PRO A 65 -1.02 2.33 -1.76
N ASP A 66 -1.72 2.72 -0.69
CA ASP A 66 -2.75 3.74 -0.74
C ASP A 66 -2.21 5.07 -1.29
N GLY A 67 -3.06 5.81 -2.01
CA GLY A 67 -2.71 7.10 -2.60
C GLY A 67 -2.21 7.00 -4.04
N VAL A 68 -1.91 5.79 -4.54
CA VAL A 68 -1.70 5.55 -5.98
C VAL A 68 -3.02 5.76 -6.72
N LYS A 69 -3.04 6.66 -7.69
CA LYS A 69 -4.22 7.02 -8.50
C LYS A 69 -4.19 6.39 -9.88
N GLU A 70 -3.00 6.12 -10.38
CA GLU A 70 -2.76 5.61 -11.73
C GLU A 70 -1.57 4.66 -11.74
N ILE A 71 -1.67 3.61 -12.54
CA ILE A 71 -0.56 2.69 -12.82
C ILE A 71 0.05 3.12 -14.15
N ASP A 72 1.37 3.16 -14.31
CA ASP A 72 1.98 3.47 -15.61
C ASP A 72 1.80 2.33 -16.62
N GLY A 73 1.86 2.63 -17.92
CA GLY A 73 1.59 1.68 -19.00
C GLY A 73 2.53 0.46 -19.06
N TYR A 74 3.65 0.46 -18.36
CA TYR A 74 4.49 -0.74 -18.30
C TYR A 74 4.93 -1.09 -16.88
N ALA A 75 4.24 -0.55 -15.87
CA ALA A 75 4.69 -0.62 -14.48
C ALA A 75 4.95 -2.04 -13.96
N PHE A 76 4.18 -3.03 -14.44
CA PHE A 76 4.36 -4.44 -14.10
C PHE A 76 4.70 -5.31 -15.31
N SER A 77 4.93 -4.73 -16.48
CA SER A 77 5.06 -5.50 -17.71
C SER A 77 6.20 -6.51 -17.65
N GLY A 78 5.93 -7.74 -18.09
CA GLY A 78 6.89 -8.84 -18.12
C GLY A 78 7.18 -9.46 -16.76
N ASN A 79 6.49 -9.08 -15.69
CA ASN A 79 6.75 -9.66 -14.37
C ASN A 79 6.31 -11.13 -14.31
N LYS A 80 7.28 -12.04 -14.17
CA LYS A 80 7.06 -13.49 -14.14
C LYS A 80 6.94 -14.07 -12.72
N THR A 81 6.86 -13.24 -11.69
CA THR A 81 6.86 -13.70 -10.29
C THR A 81 5.58 -13.35 -9.56
N ILE A 82 4.89 -12.28 -9.97
CA ILE A 82 3.65 -11.85 -9.34
C ILE A 82 2.53 -12.82 -9.73
N GLU A 83 1.86 -13.35 -8.71
CA GLU A 83 0.69 -14.22 -8.82
C GLU A 83 -0.59 -13.46 -8.47
N GLN A 84 -0.50 -12.47 -7.57
CA GLN A 84 -1.62 -11.68 -7.12
C GLN A 84 -1.29 -10.19 -7.01
N ILE A 85 -2.21 -9.35 -7.50
CA ILE A 85 -2.17 -7.90 -7.33
C ILE A 85 -3.40 -7.41 -6.58
N ILE A 86 -3.18 -6.63 -5.54
CA ILE A 86 -4.21 -5.94 -4.76
C ILE A 86 -4.04 -4.44 -5.02
N LEU A 87 -4.98 -3.86 -5.76
CA LEU A 87 -5.03 -2.43 -6.04
C LEU A 87 -5.82 -1.70 -4.95
N PRO A 88 -5.40 -0.51 -4.52
CA PRO A 88 -6.18 0.31 -3.61
C PRO A 88 -7.37 0.97 -4.32
N ASP A 89 -8.38 1.34 -3.56
CA ASP A 89 -9.60 1.99 -4.07
C ASP A 89 -9.32 3.37 -4.71
N SER A 90 -8.12 3.93 -4.59
CA SER A 90 -7.73 5.18 -5.23
C SER A 90 -7.37 5.05 -6.71
N VAL A 91 -7.04 3.85 -7.20
CA VAL A 91 -6.64 3.63 -8.61
C VAL A 91 -7.86 3.81 -9.52
N GLN A 92 -7.76 4.70 -10.51
CA GLN A 92 -8.87 4.98 -11.42
C GLN A 92 -8.65 4.46 -12.83
N LYS A 93 -7.39 4.22 -13.21
CA LYS A 93 -6.99 3.89 -14.57
C LYS A 93 -5.94 2.78 -14.59
N LEU A 94 -6.12 1.85 -15.52
CA LEU A 94 -5.13 0.83 -15.89
C LEU A 94 -4.72 1.09 -17.34
N PRO A 95 -3.64 1.84 -17.61
CA PRO A 95 -3.24 2.23 -18.96
C PRO A 95 -2.76 1.06 -19.84
N HIS A 96 -2.46 1.40 -21.10
CA HIS A 96 -1.97 0.45 -22.10
C HIS A 96 -0.86 -0.45 -21.54
N SER A 97 -0.98 -1.77 -21.66
CA SER A 97 0.05 -2.77 -21.30
C SER A 97 0.54 -2.84 -19.84
N CYS A 98 -0.15 -2.21 -18.87
CA CYS A 98 0.39 -2.07 -17.52
C CYS A 98 0.71 -3.39 -16.79
N PHE A 99 0.04 -4.50 -17.13
CA PHE A 99 0.34 -5.86 -16.68
C PHE A 99 0.65 -6.82 -17.84
N ALA A 100 1.02 -6.31 -19.02
CA ALA A 100 1.31 -7.14 -20.18
C ALA A 100 2.44 -8.13 -19.88
N GLU A 101 2.34 -9.37 -20.35
CA GLU A 101 3.29 -10.46 -20.13
C GLU A 101 3.48 -10.88 -18.66
N CYS A 102 2.55 -10.56 -17.76
CA CYS A 102 2.53 -11.10 -16.40
C CYS A 102 2.01 -12.55 -16.38
N SER A 103 2.77 -13.50 -16.93
CA SER A 103 2.28 -14.85 -17.20
C SER A 103 1.84 -15.63 -15.95
N ASN A 104 2.37 -15.29 -14.78
CA ASN A 104 2.01 -15.94 -13.51
C ASN A 104 0.88 -15.23 -12.76
N LEU A 105 0.46 -14.04 -13.20
CA LEU A 105 -0.63 -13.30 -12.56
C LEU A 105 -1.92 -14.10 -12.69
N ALA A 106 -2.41 -14.63 -11.58
CA ALA A 106 -3.61 -15.45 -11.52
C ALA A 106 -4.81 -14.69 -10.95
N VAL A 107 -4.55 -13.70 -10.08
CA VAL A 107 -5.59 -12.95 -9.37
C VAL A 107 -5.30 -11.46 -9.39
N ILE A 108 -6.28 -10.67 -9.85
CA ILE A 108 -6.28 -9.22 -9.66
C ILE A 108 -7.63 -8.78 -9.08
N ASN A 109 -7.58 -8.09 -7.94
CA ASN A 109 -8.79 -7.52 -7.34
C ASN A 109 -9.05 -6.14 -7.93
N MET A 110 -10.09 -6.03 -8.76
CA MET A 110 -10.48 -4.77 -9.38
C MET A 110 -11.22 -3.88 -8.38
N PRO A 111 -10.72 -2.67 -8.07
CA PRO A 111 -11.46 -1.74 -7.22
C PRO A 111 -12.63 -1.15 -8.01
N ASN A 112 -13.66 -0.72 -7.28
CA ASN A 112 -14.88 -0.12 -7.85
C ASN A 112 -14.65 1.27 -8.47
N SER A 113 -13.48 1.85 -8.27
CA SER A 113 -13.05 3.15 -8.78
C SER A 113 -12.44 3.12 -10.17
N ILE A 114 -12.19 1.94 -10.75
CA ILE A 114 -11.70 1.82 -12.13
C ILE A 114 -12.72 2.39 -13.11
N LYS A 115 -12.23 3.31 -13.95
CA LYS A 115 -12.97 4.01 -15.01
C LYS A 115 -12.42 3.74 -16.40
N GLU A 116 -11.21 3.22 -16.50
CA GLU A 116 -10.55 3.02 -17.79
C GLU A 116 -9.57 1.83 -17.70
N ILE A 117 -9.64 0.95 -18.71
CA ILE A 117 -8.70 -0.14 -18.94
C ILE A 117 -8.19 0.05 -20.37
N GLY A 118 -6.89 0.29 -20.50
CA GLY A 118 -6.23 0.54 -21.77
C GLY A 118 -5.95 -0.74 -22.54
N ASP A 119 -5.64 -0.57 -23.82
CA ASP A 119 -5.34 -1.67 -24.72
C ASP A 119 -4.21 -2.55 -24.19
N TRP A 120 -4.36 -3.87 -24.31
CA TRP A 120 -3.32 -4.84 -23.95
C TRP A 120 -2.93 -4.85 -22.46
N ALA A 121 -3.68 -4.18 -21.56
CA ALA A 121 -3.36 -4.11 -20.13
C ALA A 121 -3.08 -5.48 -19.48
N PHE A 122 -3.75 -6.55 -19.95
CA PHE A 122 -3.57 -7.93 -19.48
C PHE A 122 -3.11 -8.90 -20.60
N HIS A 123 -2.49 -8.38 -21.67
CA HIS A 123 -1.97 -9.23 -22.74
C HIS A 123 -0.95 -10.23 -22.19
N GLY A 124 -0.98 -11.49 -22.60
CA GLY A 124 0.00 -12.49 -22.14
C GLY A 124 -0.11 -12.91 -20.66
N CYS A 125 -1.13 -12.49 -19.93
CA CYS A 125 -1.41 -12.96 -18.56
C CYS A 125 -2.03 -14.37 -18.58
N SER A 126 -1.25 -15.39 -18.94
CA SER A 126 -1.73 -16.76 -19.20
C SER A 126 -2.38 -17.45 -18.01
N SER A 127 -2.00 -17.11 -16.78
CA SER A 127 -2.59 -17.68 -15.56
C SER A 127 -3.88 -16.96 -15.12
N LEU A 128 -4.21 -15.82 -15.71
CA LEU A 128 -5.35 -15.01 -15.30
C LEU A 128 -6.65 -15.61 -15.86
N GLN A 129 -7.42 -16.29 -15.01
CA GLN A 129 -8.62 -17.00 -15.43
C GLN A 129 -9.87 -16.12 -15.52
N MET A 130 -9.99 -15.14 -14.63
CA MET A 130 -11.18 -14.30 -14.52
C MET A 130 -10.81 -12.92 -13.99
N ILE A 131 -11.45 -11.90 -14.54
CA ILE A 131 -11.46 -10.54 -14.00
C ILE A 131 -12.93 -10.19 -13.72
N ASP A 132 -13.26 -9.93 -12.47
CA ASP A 132 -14.59 -9.46 -12.09
C ASP A 132 -14.70 -7.95 -12.32
N LEU A 133 -15.45 -7.56 -13.36
CA LEU A 133 -15.72 -6.17 -13.72
C LEU A 133 -17.06 -5.66 -13.18
N SER A 134 -17.86 -6.49 -12.49
CA SER A 134 -19.21 -6.14 -12.04
C SER A 134 -19.26 -4.92 -11.10
N LYS A 135 -18.13 -4.62 -10.44
CA LYS A 135 -17.99 -3.50 -9.50
C LYS A 135 -17.42 -2.24 -10.15
N THR A 136 -16.89 -2.35 -11.38
CA THR A 136 -16.22 -1.24 -12.07
C THR A 136 -17.23 -0.35 -12.79
N LYS A 137 -16.87 0.92 -13.03
CA LYS A 137 -17.72 1.92 -13.70
C LYS A 137 -17.13 2.32 -15.05
N ILE A 138 -16.80 1.32 -15.86
CA ILE A 138 -16.25 1.44 -17.22
C ILE A 138 -17.34 1.44 -18.29
#